data_AF-A0A6A8GEW0-F1
#
_entry.id   AF-A0A6A8GEW0-F1
#
_cell.length_a   1.000
_cell.length_b   1.000
_cell.length_c   1.000
_cell.angle_alpha   90.00
_cell.angle_beta   90.00
_cell.angle_gamma   90.00
#
_symmetry.space_group_name_H-M   'P 1'
#
loop_
_entity.id
_entity.type
_entity.pdbx_description
1 polymer ?
#
loop_
_entity_poly.entity_id
_entity_poly.type
_entity_poly.pdbx_seq_one_letter_code
_entity_poly.pdbx_strand_id
1 'polypeptide(L)' 'MVFKLSCLYGCEFTTTADSREDVGVLVMEHMDDEHDTPVDPLEVGELALKSHDGALSTRQSN' A
#
# COMPACT_ATOMS: atom_id res chain seq x y z
N MET A 1 4.81 -12.38 -5.32
CA MET A 1 4.20 -11.34 -6.18
C MET A 1 4.00 -10.16 -5.26
N VAL A 2 4.64 -9.02 -5.49
CA VAL A 2 4.66 -7.97 -4.47
C VAL A 2 3.46 -7.05 -4.62
N PHE A 3 2.68 -6.89 -3.55
CA PHE A 3 1.65 -5.88 -3.42
C PHE A 3 2.25 -4.64 -2.75
N LYS A 4 1.75 -3.47 -3.14
CA LYS A 4 2.22 -2.17 -2.65
C LYS A 4 1.01 -1.31 -2.29
N LEU A 5 1.09 -0.61 -1.16
CA LEU A 5 0.13 0.40 -0.78
C LEU A 5 0.84 1.57 -0.10
N SER A 6 0.38 2.77 -0.43
CA SER A 6 0.80 4.01 0.22
C SER A 6 -0.29 4.45 1.19
N CYS A 7 0.09 5.21 2.22
CA CYS A 7 -0.83 5.71 3.23
C CYS A 7 -2.05 6.43 2.61
N LEU A 8 -3.24 6.16 3.16
CA LEU A 8 -4.51 6.73 2.70
C LEU A 8 -4.60 8.25 2.93
N TYR A 9 -3.90 8.76 3.94
CA TYR A 9 -3.79 10.19 4.24
C TYR A 9 -2.73 10.91 3.39
N GLY A 10 -2.03 10.20 2.49
CA GLY A 10 -1.04 10.79 1.59
C GLY A 10 0.25 11.24 2.29
N CYS A 11 0.59 10.63 3.44
CA CYS A 11 1.91 10.80 4.02
C CYS A 11 2.97 10.00 3.22
N GLU A 12 4.24 10.17 3.58
CA GLU A 12 5.36 9.55 2.85
C GLU A 12 5.49 8.03 3.08
N PHE A 13 4.65 7.46 3.95
CA PHE A 13 4.65 6.04 4.23
C PHE A 13 4.17 5.20 3.05
N THR A 14 4.96 4.19 2.72
CA THR A 14 4.68 3.23 1.66
C THR A 14 5.20 1.87 2.09
N THR A 15 4.34 0.85 1.99
CA THR A 15 4.67 -0.52 2.37
C THR A 15 4.48 -1.49 1.20
N THR A 16 5.16 -2.63 1.29
CA THR A 16 5.12 -3.70 0.29
C THR A 16 5.16 -5.07 0.96
N ALA A 17 4.35 -6.02 0.50
CA ALA A 17 4.36 -7.40 0.99
C ALA A 17 3.96 -8.40 -0.10
N ASP A 18 4.12 -9.69 0.15
CA ASP A 18 3.81 -10.77 -0.81
C ASP A 18 2.31 -11.08 -0.94
N SER A 19 1.50 -10.58 -0.02
CA SER A 19 0.05 -10.72 -0.02
C SER A 19 -0.65 -9.38 0.25
N ARG A 20 -1.93 -9.29 -0.15
CA ARG A 20 -2.77 -8.11 0.16
C ARG A 20 -3.06 -7.98 1.65
N GLU A 21 -3.24 -9.12 2.31
CA GLU A 21 -3.51 -9.19 3.75
C GLU A 21 -2.32 -8.64 4.54
N ASP A 22 -1.10 -9.03 4.20
CA ASP A 22 0.12 -8.51 4.86
C ASP A 22 0.29 -7.00 4.64
N VAL A 23 0.04 -6.50 3.43
CA VAL A 23 0.04 -5.04 3.17
C VAL A 23 -1.02 -4.35 4.03
N GLY A 24 -2.20 -4.94 4.15
CA GLY A 24 -3.29 -4.41 4.96
C GLY A 24 -2.94 -4.31 6.44
N VAL A 25 -2.30 -5.34 7.01
CA VAL A 25 -1.81 -5.32 8.40
C VAL A 25 -0.80 -4.20 8.60
N LEU A 26 0.19 -4.07 7.71
CA LEU A 26 1.23 -3.04 7.83
C LEU A 26 0.67 -1.61 7.71
N VAL A 27 -0.35 -1.41 6.87
CA VAL A 27 -1.05 -0.12 6.78
C VAL A 27 -1.93 0.13 8.00
N MET A 28 -2.60 -0.90 8.51
CA MET A 28 -3.41 -0.80 9.73
C MET A 28 -2.56 -0.37 10.93
N GLU A 29 -1.40 -0.99 11.15
CA GLU A 29 -0.46 -0.60 12.21
C GLU A 29 -0.03 0.87 12.05
N HIS A 30 0.36 1.27 10.84
CA HIS A 30 0.74 2.65 10.58
C HIS A 30 -0.41 3.65 10.81
N MET A 31 -1.65 3.31 10.44
CA MET A 31 -2.81 4.17 10.67
C MET A 31 -3.17 4.30 12.15
N ASP A 32 -2.97 3.25 12.94
CA ASP A 32 -3.19 3.26 14.38
C ASP A 32 -2.12 4.12 15.08
N ASP A 33 -0.84 3.89 14.78
CA ASP A 33 0.28 4.60 15.41
C ASP A 33 0.38 6.08 15.03
N GLU A 34 0.26 6.42 13.74
CA GLU A 34 0.57 7.77 13.25
C GLU A 34 -0.67 8.65 13.07
N HIS A 35 -1.84 8.05 12.89
CA HIS A 35 -3.09 8.76 12.61
C HIS A 35 -4.17 8.53 13.66
N ASP A 36 -3.93 7.71 14.69
CA ASP A 36 -4.92 7.34 15.73
C ASP A 36 -6.27 6.89 15.10
N THR A 37 -6.17 6.27 13.91
CA THR A 37 -7.33 5.91 13.08
C THR A 37 -7.20 4.43 12.71
N PRO A 38 -7.61 3.50 13.58
CA PRO A 38 -7.58 2.08 13.25
C PRO A 38 -8.48 1.81 12.04
N VAL A 39 -7.95 1.08 11.06
CA VAL A 39 -8.63 0.67 9.83
C VAL A 39 -8.69 -0.85 9.75
N ASP A 40 -9.68 -1.39 9.04
CA ASP A 40 -9.77 -2.84 8.83
C ASP A 40 -8.69 -3.30 7.83
N PRO A 41 -7.79 -4.24 8.21
CA PRO A 41 -6.69 -4.67 7.37
C PRO A 41 -7.16 -5.40 6.10
N LEU A 42 -8.34 -6.02 6.10
CA LEU A 42 -8.88 -6.65 4.89
C LEU A 42 -9.34 -5.56 3.91
N GLU A 43 -10.11 -4.59 4.38
CA GLU A 43 -10.60 -3.48 3.54
C GLU A 43 -9.44 -2.67 2.95
N VAL A 44 -8.41 -2.33 3.74
CA VAL A 44 -7.25 -1.59 3.22
C VAL A 44 -6.34 -2.46 2.35
N GLY A 45 -6.25 -3.76 2.64
CA GLY A 45 -5.52 -4.72 1.80
C GLY A 45 -6.11 -4.84 0.38
N GLU A 46 -7.42 -4.67 0.22
CA GLU A 46 -8.06 -4.63 -1.11
C GLU A 46 -7.61 -3.46 -1.97
N LEU A 47 -7.20 -2.35 -1.36
CA LEU A 47 -6.64 -1.18 -2.04
C LEU A 47 -5.20 -1.41 -2.51
N ALA A 48 -4.53 -2.46 -2.02
CA ALA A 48 -3.14 -2.74 -2.37
C ALA A 48 -2.99 -3.06 -3.86
N LEU A 49 -2.14 -2.27 -4.51
CA LEU A 49 -1.84 -2.40 -5.93
C LEU A 49 -0.81 -3.50 -6.13
N LYS A 50 -1.10 -4.42 -7.06
CA LYS A 50 -0.16 -5.45 -7.44
C LYS A 50 0.98 -4.81 -8.23
N SER A 51 2.20 -4.85 -7.69
CA SER A 51 3.39 -4.42 -8.39
C SER A 51 3.70 -5.45 -9.48
N HIS A 52 3.46 -5.09 -10.73
CA HIS A 52 3.96 -5.85 -11.86
C HIS A 52 5.48 -5.61 -11.95
N ASP A 53 6.26 -6.61 -11.58
CA ASP A 53 7.69 -6.70 -11.90
C ASP A 53 7.81 -6.85 -13.44
N GLY A 54 7.67 -5.73 -14.16
CA GLY A 54 7.57 -5.78 -15.62
C GLY A 54 7.04 -4.55 -16.37
N ALA A 55 7.13 -3.33 -15.84
CA ALA A 55 6.90 -2.13 -16.65
C ALA A 55 7.68 -0.91 -16.17
N LEU A 56 8.99 -0.89 -16.47
CA LEU A 56 9.54 0.33 -17.05
C LEU A 56 8.91 0.44 -18.45
N SER A 57 7.84 1.24 -18.59
CA SER A 57 7.36 1.67 -19.92
C SER A 57 6.83 3.09 -19.84
N THR A 58 7.80 4.01 -19.90
CA THR A 58 7.76 5.28 -20.62
C THR A 58 6.43 6.04 -20.70
N ARG A 59 6.34 7.13 -19.94
CA ARG A 59 5.79 8.40 -20.45
C ARG A 59 6.71 9.55 -20.04
N GLN A 60 7.85 9.62 -20.74
CA GLN A 60 8.54 10.88 -20.99
C GLN A 60 8.06 11.39 -22.37
N SER A 61 7.89 12.71 -22.48
CA SER A 61 7.50 13.50 -23.65
C SER A 61 6.01 13.83 -23.78
N ASN A 62 5.65 15.05 -23.36
CA ASN A 62 5.33 16.09 -24.34
C ASN A 62 5.88 17.44 -23.87
#